data_AF-A0A552WUM1-F1
#
_entry.id   AF-A0A552WUM1-F1
#
_cell.length_a   1.000
_cell.length_b   1.000
_cell.length_c   1.000
_cell.angle_alpha   90.00
_cell.angle_beta   90.00
_cell.angle_gamma   90.00
#
_symmetry.space_group_name_H-M   'P 1'
#
loop_
_entity.id
_entity.type
_entity.pdbx_description
1 polymer ?
#
loop_
_entity_poly.entity_id
_entity_poly.type
_entity_poly.pdbx_seq_one_letter_code
_entity_poly.pdbx_strand_id
1 'polypeptide(L)'
;MVGILARHKILVAVIAVVLLATAGIATARAVGPLMATVTGVVDGDTIDVTYRGKDSRVRLLNVDTPETVDPDEPMQCLGPEATAFLEGMLPPGTRVELQHDKERHDQYGRELAGVFLDDTLVNAQIAREGLGIAVVYPPNDRFYDEVLAAQNEAEATGHGLYSTEIDCTIPAQVAAFEETAEQAETFVALSEDASIGRLDRYGAKTAAAIAAGHTLLGVLNGDDDRRPLLAYTAGYLTGKTRDVSRAVERLTANAQTLEDRRVAEVRRVEELLERQRVEREERAAREAARQVEEARQRAEEEARRQAEAEAARQRSVARAPSSASSSGSSSSGRTSTSAPCRRYAPGGKTWTPMPC
;
A
#
# COMPACT_ATOMS: atom_id res chain seq x y z
N MET A 1 52.08 -86.95 50.29
CA MET A 1 52.67 -85.62 50.01
C MET A 1 51.87 -84.85 48.94
N VAL A 2 50.53 -84.82 48.98
CA VAL A 2 49.69 -84.25 47.88
C VAL A 2 48.67 -83.20 48.38
N GLY A 3 48.47 -83.05 49.70
CA GLY A 3 47.39 -82.20 50.25
C GLY A 3 47.69 -80.72 50.50
N ILE A 4 48.96 -80.27 50.42
CA ILE A 4 49.35 -78.91 50.84
C ILE A 4 49.37 -77.92 49.66
N LEU A 5 49.63 -78.37 48.43
CA LEU A 5 49.68 -77.49 47.25
C LEU A 5 48.30 -76.99 46.75
N ALA A 6 47.20 -77.66 47.11
CA ALA A 6 45.86 -77.27 46.62
C ALA A 6 45.30 -76.04 47.36
N ARG A 7 45.65 -75.84 48.64
CA ARG A 7 45.10 -74.76 49.47
C ARG A 7 45.68 -73.38 49.14
N HIS A 8 46.91 -73.30 48.63
CA HIS A 8 47.51 -72.04 48.21
C HIS A 8 47.00 -71.54 46.84
N LYS A 9 46.60 -72.44 45.94
CA LYS A 9 46.04 -72.06 44.64
C LYS A 9 44.65 -71.41 44.75
N ILE A 10 43.84 -71.86 45.72
CA ILE A 10 42.51 -71.29 45.97
C ILE A 10 42.62 -69.91 46.65
N LEU A 11 43.55 -69.74 47.60
CA LEU A 11 43.73 -68.45 48.29
C LEU A 11 44.25 -67.35 47.34
N VAL A 12 45.19 -67.69 46.44
CA VAL A 12 45.71 -66.75 45.43
C VAL A 12 44.63 -66.38 44.41
N ALA A 13 43.77 -67.33 44.01
CA ALA A 13 42.65 -67.06 43.11
C ALA A 13 41.60 -66.12 43.72
N VAL A 14 41.29 -66.27 45.02
CA VAL A 14 40.33 -65.39 45.71
C VAL A 14 40.88 -63.98 45.90
N ILE A 15 42.17 -63.83 46.23
CA ILE A 15 42.82 -62.51 46.35
C ILE A 15 42.90 -61.80 45.00
N ALA A 16 43.17 -62.53 43.90
CA ALA A 16 43.17 -61.97 42.56
C ALA A 16 41.78 -61.50 42.10
N VAL A 17 40.71 -62.23 42.44
CA VAL A 17 39.33 -61.84 42.12
C VAL A 17 38.87 -60.64 42.95
N VAL A 18 39.28 -60.54 44.22
CA VAL A 18 38.97 -59.38 45.07
C VAL A 18 39.74 -58.12 44.65
N LEU A 19 41.00 -58.25 44.21
CA LEU A 19 41.77 -57.13 43.67
C LEU A 19 41.28 -56.65 42.28
N LEU A 20 40.69 -57.55 41.48
CA LEU A 20 40.05 -57.21 40.21
C LEU A 20 38.66 -56.57 40.39
N ALA A 21 37.98 -56.84 41.51
CA ALA A 21 36.66 -56.26 41.81
C ALA A 21 36.72 -54.81 42.32
N THR A 22 37.88 -54.33 42.82
CA THR A 22 38.02 -52.97 43.36
C THR A 22 38.59 -51.94 42.40
N ALA A 23 39.08 -52.35 41.22
CA ALA A 23 39.74 -51.45 40.26
C ALA A 23 38.79 -50.78 39.24
N GLY A 24 37.49 -51.07 39.29
CA GLY A 24 36.52 -50.71 38.25
C GLY A 24 35.51 -49.63 38.63
N ILE A 25 35.76 -48.77 39.62
CA ILE A 25 34.90 -47.59 39.85
C ILE A 25 35.37 -46.50 38.89
N ALA A 26 34.91 -46.57 37.64
CA ALA A 26 34.97 -45.44 36.72
C ALA A 26 34.09 -44.34 37.31
N THR A 27 34.70 -43.35 37.97
CA THR A 27 34.01 -42.12 38.35
C THR A 27 33.61 -41.43 37.05
N ALA A 28 32.37 -41.62 36.60
CA ALA A 28 31.75 -40.76 35.61
C ALA A 28 31.82 -39.34 36.17
N ARG A 29 32.79 -38.57 35.71
CA ARG A 29 32.89 -37.15 36.05
C ARG A 29 31.66 -36.53 35.40
N ALA A 30 30.64 -36.22 36.20
CA ALA A 30 29.54 -35.39 35.73
C ALA A 30 30.18 -34.12 35.18
N VAL A 31 30.17 -33.97 33.85
CA VAL A 31 30.55 -32.71 33.21
C VAL A 31 29.45 -31.76 33.66
N GLY A 32 29.78 -30.94 34.66
CA GLY A 32 28.88 -29.90 35.11
C GLY A 32 28.49 -28.98 33.95
N PRO A 33 27.37 -28.27 34.09
CA PRO A 33 26.84 -27.42 33.03
C PRO A 33 27.89 -26.41 32.55
N LEU A 34 27.98 -26.20 31.22
CA LEU A 34 28.98 -25.30 30.65
C LEU A 34 28.53 -23.86 30.85
N MET A 35 29.01 -23.23 31.93
CA MET A 35 28.76 -21.82 32.18
C MET A 35 29.63 -20.93 31.29
N ALA A 36 28.99 -19.98 30.63
CA ALA A 36 29.63 -18.90 29.87
C ALA A 36 29.13 -17.53 30.31
N THR A 37 29.92 -16.50 30.07
CA THR A 37 29.53 -15.10 30.29
C THR A 37 29.33 -14.44 28.94
N VAL A 38 28.16 -13.87 28.70
CA VAL A 38 27.85 -13.11 27.48
C VAL A 38 28.73 -11.87 27.41
N THR A 39 29.40 -11.66 26.28
CA THR A 39 30.22 -10.48 26.01
C THR A 39 29.55 -9.53 25.03
N GLY A 40 28.63 -10.03 24.19
CA GLY A 40 27.81 -9.21 23.30
C GLY A 40 26.73 -10.03 22.59
N VAL A 41 25.78 -9.34 21.98
CA VAL A 41 24.79 -9.90 21.05
C VAL A 41 25.16 -9.43 19.65
N VAL A 42 25.15 -10.36 18.69
CA VAL A 42 25.51 -10.08 17.31
C VAL A 42 24.25 -9.79 16.49
N ASP A 43 23.25 -10.66 16.61
CA ASP A 43 21.93 -10.59 15.97
C ASP A 43 20.89 -11.37 16.82
N GLY A 44 19.66 -11.54 16.33
CA GLY A 44 18.54 -12.14 17.05
C GLY A 44 18.72 -13.61 17.47
N ASP A 45 19.75 -14.31 16.98
CA ASP A 45 20.03 -15.70 17.35
C ASP A 45 21.53 -16.04 17.47
N THR A 46 22.38 -15.02 17.55
CA THR A 46 23.82 -15.17 17.71
C THR A 46 24.35 -14.28 18.83
N ILE A 47 25.08 -14.90 19.76
CA ILE A 47 25.74 -14.21 20.87
C ILE A 47 27.24 -14.47 20.87
N ASP A 48 28.02 -13.52 21.37
CA ASP A 48 29.41 -13.73 21.73
C ASP A 48 29.50 -13.99 23.24
N VAL A 49 30.27 -15.00 23.62
CA VAL A 49 30.46 -15.41 25.01
C VAL A 49 31.93 -15.65 25.32
N THR A 50 32.28 -15.60 26.59
CA THR A 50 33.58 -16.06 27.10
C THR A 50 33.39 -17.16 28.13
N TYR A 51 34.11 -18.27 27.97
CA TYR A 51 34.18 -19.33 28.98
C TYR A 51 35.56 -19.96 28.99
N ARG A 52 36.05 -20.31 30.20
CA ARG A 52 37.41 -20.86 30.40
C ARG A 52 38.51 -19.98 29.78
N GLY A 53 38.30 -18.66 29.75
CA GLY A 53 39.25 -17.68 29.19
C GLY A 53 39.36 -17.69 27.66
N LYS A 54 38.36 -18.25 26.96
CA LYS A 54 38.27 -18.24 25.50
C LYS A 54 36.95 -17.61 25.08
N ASP A 55 37.05 -16.77 24.06
CA ASP A 55 35.88 -16.18 23.42
C ASP A 55 35.35 -17.15 22.35
N SER A 56 34.04 -17.25 22.25
CA SER A 56 33.33 -18.10 21.30
C SER A 56 32.08 -17.37 20.80
N ARG A 57 31.80 -17.51 19.49
CA ARG A 57 30.55 -17.06 18.89
C ARG A 57 29.58 -18.22 18.88
N VAL A 58 28.41 -18.05 19.50
CA VAL A 58 27.39 -19.08 19.67
C VAL A 58 26.18 -18.75 18.82
N ARG A 59 25.82 -19.63 17.89
CA ARG A 59 24.54 -19.62 17.16
C ARG A 59 23.54 -20.47 17.94
N LEU A 60 22.41 -19.87 18.29
CA LEU A 60 21.34 -20.51 19.04
C LEU A 60 20.72 -21.64 18.20
N LEU A 61 20.72 -22.86 18.74
CA LEU A 61 20.14 -24.02 18.07
C LEU A 61 18.62 -23.94 17.93
N ASN A 62 18.13 -24.50 16.83
CA ASN A 62 16.72 -24.73 16.54
C ASN A 62 15.79 -23.50 16.49
N VAL A 63 16.33 -22.29 16.56
CA VAL A 63 15.60 -21.04 16.31
C VAL A 63 16.30 -20.25 15.20
N ASP A 64 15.52 -19.68 14.30
CA ASP A 64 16.00 -18.80 13.23
C ASP A 64 15.24 -17.48 13.29
N THR A 65 15.97 -16.37 13.36
CA THR A 65 15.39 -15.02 13.45
C THR A 65 15.44 -14.29 12.11
N PRO A 66 14.56 -13.28 11.89
CA PRO A 66 14.67 -12.43 10.72
C PRO A 66 16.03 -11.73 10.66
N GLU A 67 16.67 -11.75 9.49
CA GLU A 67 18.02 -11.25 9.27
C GLU A 67 18.07 -9.71 9.34
N THR A 68 19.16 -9.19 9.90
CA THR A 68 19.39 -7.75 10.13
C THR A 68 20.61 -7.18 9.42
N VAL A 69 21.59 -8.02 9.07
CA VAL A 69 22.93 -7.56 8.66
C VAL A 69 23.42 -8.11 7.33
N ASP A 70 22.60 -8.87 6.59
CA ASP A 70 22.96 -9.33 5.25
C ASP A 70 23.01 -8.14 4.26
N PRO A 71 24.17 -7.82 3.66
CA PRO A 71 24.30 -6.70 2.73
C PRO A 71 23.61 -6.94 1.38
N ASP A 72 23.31 -8.19 1.04
CA ASP A 72 22.69 -8.60 -0.22
C ASP A 72 21.16 -8.77 -0.09
N GLU A 73 20.61 -8.70 1.14
CA GLU A 73 19.17 -8.79 1.41
C GLU A 73 18.61 -7.53 2.10
N PRO A 74 17.35 -7.15 1.81
CA PRO A 74 16.68 -6.12 2.59
C PRO A 74 16.47 -6.59 4.03
N MET A 75 16.58 -5.66 4.98
CA MET A 75 16.25 -5.91 6.38
C MET A 75 14.88 -6.55 6.51
N GLN A 76 14.83 -7.68 7.18
CA GLN A 76 13.62 -8.47 7.28
C GLN A 76 12.73 -7.94 8.42
N CYS A 77 11.42 -8.11 8.27
CA CYS A 77 10.43 -7.68 9.27
C CYS A 77 10.75 -8.31 10.64
N LEU A 78 10.82 -7.48 11.68
CA LEU A 78 11.14 -7.84 13.06
C LEU A 78 12.59 -8.29 13.32
N GLY A 79 13.51 -8.09 12.38
CA GLY A 79 14.93 -8.39 12.62
C GLY A 79 15.54 -7.57 13.75
N PRO A 80 15.50 -6.22 13.71
CA PRO A 80 16.06 -5.38 14.78
C PRO A 80 15.41 -5.64 16.13
N GLU A 81 14.11 -5.94 16.15
CA GLU A 81 13.33 -6.29 17.33
C GLU A 81 13.80 -7.62 17.93
N ALA A 82 14.15 -8.62 17.11
CA ALA A 82 14.74 -9.88 17.57
C ALA A 82 16.11 -9.64 18.25
N THR A 83 16.98 -8.84 17.64
CA THR A 83 18.27 -8.46 18.22
C THR A 83 18.09 -7.72 19.55
N ALA A 84 17.22 -6.70 19.58
CA ALA A 84 16.95 -5.91 20.78
C ALA A 84 16.33 -6.74 21.90
N PHE A 85 15.48 -7.71 21.57
CA PHE A 85 14.94 -8.67 22.53
C PHE A 85 16.04 -9.51 23.17
N LEU A 86 16.94 -10.07 22.35
CA LEU A 86 18.05 -10.88 22.85
C LEU A 86 19.03 -10.05 23.69
N GLU A 87 19.33 -8.80 23.29
CA GLU A 87 20.12 -7.85 24.08
C GLU A 87 19.49 -7.55 25.45
N GLY A 88 18.16 -7.40 25.50
CA GLY A 88 17.41 -7.18 26.73
C GLY A 88 17.45 -8.38 27.67
N MET A 89 17.39 -9.59 27.12
CA MET A 89 17.42 -10.83 27.90
C MET A 89 18.85 -11.21 28.34
N LEU A 90 19.84 -10.95 27.49
CA LEU A 90 21.24 -11.33 27.67
C LEU A 90 22.22 -10.14 27.56
N PRO A 91 22.11 -9.11 28.42
CA PRO A 91 23.05 -8.00 28.40
C PRO A 91 24.49 -8.48 28.69
N PRO A 92 25.54 -7.79 28.20
CA PRO A 92 26.92 -8.16 28.49
C PRO A 92 27.18 -8.32 29.99
N GLY A 93 27.85 -9.41 30.36
CA GLY A 93 28.08 -9.84 31.74
C GLY A 93 27.07 -10.89 32.25
N THR A 94 26.00 -11.16 31.50
CA THR A 94 25.02 -12.20 31.85
C THR A 94 25.67 -13.58 31.85
N ARG A 95 25.39 -14.39 32.87
CA ARG A 95 25.86 -15.78 32.94
C ARG A 95 24.80 -16.71 32.37
N VAL A 96 25.20 -17.54 31.41
CA VAL A 96 24.31 -18.50 30.74
C VAL A 96 24.90 -19.90 30.79
N GLU A 97 24.03 -20.90 30.71
CA GLU A 97 24.41 -22.28 30.46
C GLU A 97 24.32 -22.60 28.97
N LEU A 98 25.40 -23.15 28.42
CA LEU A 98 25.42 -23.66 27.05
C LEU A 98 25.21 -25.18 27.07
N GLN A 99 24.16 -25.64 26.41
CA GLN A 99 23.89 -27.06 26.21
C GLN A 99 24.02 -27.41 24.73
N HIS A 100 24.98 -28.28 24.42
CA HIS A 100 25.21 -28.76 23.05
C HIS A 100 24.28 -29.91 22.66
N ASP A 101 24.18 -30.13 21.36
CA ASP A 101 23.62 -31.33 20.75
C ASP A 101 24.76 -32.18 20.10
N LYS A 102 24.41 -33.05 19.15
CA LYS A 102 25.30 -34.00 18.46
C LYS A 102 26.48 -33.28 17.80
N GLU A 103 26.22 -32.23 17.04
CA GLU A 103 27.24 -31.38 16.41
C GLU A 103 27.41 -30.07 17.17
N ARG A 104 28.67 -29.74 17.47
CA ARG A 104 29.03 -28.58 18.32
C ARG A 104 29.35 -27.32 17.55
N HIS A 105 29.67 -27.42 16.26
CA HIS A 105 30.04 -26.27 15.45
C HIS A 105 29.39 -26.38 14.08
N ASP A 106 29.04 -25.24 13.50
CA ASP A 106 28.63 -25.17 12.11
C ASP A 106 29.83 -25.07 11.15
N GLN A 107 29.54 -25.01 9.85
CA GLN A 107 30.54 -24.88 8.78
C GLN A 107 31.37 -23.57 8.85
N TYR A 108 30.89 -22.56 9.57
CA TYR A 108 31.57 -21.28 9.77
C TYR A 108 32.42 -21.25 11.05
N GLY A 109 32.40 -22.34 11.82
CA GLY A 109 33.11 -22.46 13.08
C GLY A 109 32.40 -21.80 14.27
N ARG A 110 31.14 -21.38 14.12
CA ARG A 110 30.33 -20.91 15.25
C ARG A 110 29.95 -22.11 16.13
N GLU A 111 29.98 -21.92 17.43
CA GLU A 111 29.53 -22.92 18.39
C GLU A 111 28.00 -23.02 18.36
N LEU A 112 27.46 -24.23 18.40
CA LEU A 112 26.03 -24.51 18.32
C LEU A 112 25.51 -24.95 19.68
N ALA A 113 24.61 -24.19 20.28
CA ALA A 113 24.07 -24.51 21.60
C ALA A 113 22.61 -24.05 21.81
N GLY A 114 21.90 -24.78 22.66
CA GLY A 114 20.78 -24.23 23.42
C GLY A 114 21.34 -23.34 24.54
N VAL A 115 20.84 -22.12 24.63
CA VAL A 115 21.29 -21.13 25.61
C VAL A 115 20.25 -21.03 26.71
N PHE A 116 20.66 -21.31 27.94
CA PHE A 116 19.79 -21.24 29.11
C PHE A 116 20.18 -20.07 30.00
N LEU A 117 19.20 -19.24 30.34
CA LEU A 117 19.28 -18.26 31.41
C LEU A 117 18.53 -18.85 32.61
N ASP A 118 19.26 -19.24 33.65
CA ASP A 118 18.76 -20.09 34.72
C ASP A 118 18.13 -21.38 34.13
N ASP A 119 16.85 -21.65 34.40
CA ASP A 119 16.13 -22.80 33.85
C ASP A 119 15.36 -22.49 32.55
N THR A 120 15.54 -21.29 31.99
CA THR A 120 14.80 -20.83 30.81
C THR A 120 15.61 -20.99 29.53
N LEU A 121 15.10 -21.77 28.58
CA LEU A 121 15.66 -21.86 27.22
C LEU A 121 15.39 -20.56 26.45
N VAL A 122 16.42 -19.75 26.24
CA VAL A 122 16.36 -18.47 25.52
C VAL A 122 15.88 -18.67 24.08
N ASN A 123 16.31 -19.76 23.43
CA ASN A 123 15.93 -20.13 22.07
C ASN A 123 14.40 -20.22 21.92
N ALA A 124 13.72 -20.82 22.90
CA ALA A 124 12.27 -20.92 22.93
C ALA A 124 11.61 -19.58 23.30
N GLN A 125 12.25 -18.72 24.09
CA GLN A 125 11.70 -17.39 24.38
C GLN A 125 11.66 -16.49 23.14
N ILE A 126 12.69 -16.55 22.29
CA ILE A 126 12.70 -15.82 21.00
C ILE A 126 11.49 -16.25 20.14
N ALA A 127 11.26 -17.56 20.02
CA ALA A 127 10.11 -18.08 19.27
C ALA A 127 8.76 -17.74 19.93
N ARG A 128 8.69 -17.72 21.27
CA ARG A 128 7.48 -17.37 22.03
C ARG A 128 7.05 -15.91 21.81
N GLU A 129 8.00 -15.00 21.65
CA GLU A 129 7.70 -13.62 21.28
C GLU A 129 7.39 -13.43 19.79
N GLY A 130 7.38 -14.52 19.01
CA GLY A 130 7.18 -14.50 17.57
C GLY A 130 8.32 -13.83 16.82
N LEU A 131 9.53 -13.78 17.40
CA LEU A 131 10.71 -13.13 16.82
C LEU A 131 11.64 -14.13 16.10
N GLY A 132 11.29 -15.42 16.13
CA GLY A 132 12.00 -16.47 15.41
C GLY A 132 11.13 -17.69 15.17
N ILE A 133 11.57 -18.54 14.25
CA ILE A 133 10.88 -19.76 13.84
C ILE A 133 11.69 -20.99 14.26
N ALA A 134 11.01 -22.09 14.51
CA ALA A 134 11.62 -23.36 14.82
C ALA A 134 12.20 -24.01 13.56
N VAL A 135 13.49 -24.32 13.59
CA VAL A 135 14.19 -24.96 12.46
C VAL A 135 15.00 -26.16 12.93
N VAL A 136 15.18 -27.15 12.06
CA VAL A 136 16.09 -28.26 12.30
C VAL A 136 17.29 -28.11 11.37
N TYR A 137 18.48 -28.12 11.95
CA TYR A 137 19.73 -28.26 11.21
C TYR A 137 20.30 -29.65 11.53
N PRO A 138 19.98 -30.68 10.70
CA PRO A 138 20.38 -32.04 10.99
C PRO A 138 21.91 -32.15 11.19
N PRO A 139 22.36 -32.92 12.18
CA PRO A 139 21.58 -33.82 13.02
C PRO A 139 20.99 -33.19 14.29
N ASN A 140 21.13 -31.87 14.50
CA ASN A 140 20.77 -31.19 15.75
C ASN A 140 19.27 -30.85 15.84
N ASP A 141 18.57 -31.53 16.74
CA ASP A 141 17.12 -31.49 16.96
C ASP A 141 16.73 -31.43 18.45
N ARG A 142 17.71 -31.44 19.37
CA ARG A 142 17.49 -31.59 20.81
C ARG A 142 16.52 -30.57 21.41
N PHE A 143 16.50 -29.33 20.90
CA PHE A 143 15.66 -28.26 21.44
C PHE A 143 14.45 -27.94 20.55
N TYR A 144 14.31 -28.62 19.41
CA TYR A 144 13.32 -28.30 18.39
C TYR A 144 11.88 -28.33 18.92
N ASP A 145 11.49 -29.39 19.64
CA ASP A 145 10.12 -29.54 20.12
C ASP A 145 9.69 -28.41 21.08
N GLU A 146 10.61 -27.94 21.93
CA GLU A 146 10.34 -26.83 22.85
C GLU A 146 10.24 -25.49 22.11
N VAL A 147 11.12 -25.25 21.13
CA VAL A 147 11.07 -24.05 20.29
C VAL A 147 9.81 -24.04 19.40
N LEU A 148 9.43 -25.19 18.83
CA LEU A 148 8.22 -25.35 18.04
C LEU A 148 6.96 -25.11 18.87
N ALA A 149 6.92 -25.65 20.11
CA ALA A 149 5.81 -25.38 21.02
C ALA A 149 5.67 -23.88 21.33
N ALA A 150 6.80 -23.17 21.51
CA ALA A 150 6.82 -21.73 21.72
C ALA A 150 6.40 -20.93 20.46
N GLN A 151 6.84 -21.33 19.27
CA GLN A 151 6.38 -20.72 18.02
C GLN A 151 4.86 -20.88 17.85
N ASN A 152 4.32 -22.08 18.11
CA ASN A 152 2.89 -22.33 18.03
C ASN A 152 2.09 -21.46 19.03
N GLU A 153 2.66 -21.17 20.20
CA GLU A 153 2.08 -20.24 21.17
C GLU A 153 2.04 -18.80 20.60
N ALA A 154 3.12 -18.34 19.98
CA ALA A 154 3.17 -17.04 19.31
C ALA A 154 2.17 -16.93 18.16
N GLU A 155 2.04 -17.99 17.35
CA GLU A 155 1.06 -18.06 16.26
C GLU A 155 -0.37 -18.00 16.80
N ALA A 156 -0.68 -18.77 17.84
CA ALA A 156 -2.01 -18.81 18.44
C ALA A 156 -2.42 -17.48 19.11
N THR A 157 -1.44 -16.71 19.61
CA THR A 157 -1.66 -15.44 20.30
C THR A 157 -1.46 -14.22 19.41
N GLY A 158 -0.97 -14.39 18.18
CA GLY A 158 -0.71 -13.29 17.25
C GLY A 158 0.45 -12.40 17.69
N HIS A 159 1.51 -12.97 18.28
CA HIS A 159 2.70 -12.24 18.70
C HIS A 159 3.75 -12.16 17.57
N GLY A 160 4.55 -11.10 17.59
CA GLY A 160 5.67 -10.90 16.65
C GLY A 160 5.25 -11.07 15.19
N LEU A 161 5.93 -11.98 14.47
CA LEU A 161 5.68 -12.30 13.07
C LEU A 161 4.21 -12.65 12.77
N TYR A 162 3.44 -13.07 13.77
CA TYR A 162 2.04 -13.49 13.65
C TYR A 162 1.02 -12.37 13.95
N SER A 163 1.48 -11.17 14.30
CA SER A 163 0.62 -10.05 14.68
C SER A 163 -0.09 -9.43 13.50
N THR A 164 -1.35 -9.03 13.68
CA THR A 164 -2.09 -8.17 12.73
C THR A 164 -1.84 -6.68 12.94
N GLU A 165 -1.14 -6.31 14.02
CA GLU A 165 -0.91 -4.92 14.43
C GLU A 165 0.49 -4.40 14.04
N ILE A 166 1.34 -5.26 13.46
CA ILE A 166 2.69 -4.90 13.02
C ILE A 166 2.71 -4.86 11.49
N ASP A 167 2.69 -3.66 10.92
CA ASP A 167 2.47 -3.41 9.48
C ASP A 167 3.29 -4.29 8.51
N CYS A 168 4.52 -4.66 8.86
CA CYS A 168 5.38 -5.45 7.99
C CYS A 168 5.06 -6.96 7.96
N THR A 169 4.24 -7.47 8.88
CA THR A 169 3.90 -8.91 8.96
C THR A 169 2.89 -9.29 7.88
N ILE A 170 2.84 -10.58 7.52
CA ILE A 170 1.85 -11.06 6.55
C ILE A 170 0.41 -10.93 7.08
N PRO A 171 0.09 -11.30 8.34
CA PRO A 171 -1.24 -11.09 8.89
C PRO A 171 -1.69 -9.63 8.85
N ALA A 172 -0.83 -8.66 9.18
CA ALA A 172 -1.17 -7.25 9.12
C ALA A 172 -1.43 -6.77 7.68
N GLN A 173 -0.57 -7.14 6.73
CA GLN A 173 -0.77 -6.81 5.31
C GLN A 173 -2.07 -7.39 4.75
N VAL A 174 -2.39 -8.63 5.13
CA VAL A 174 -3.65 -9.29 4.76
C VAL A 174 -4.84 -8.56 5.37
N ALA A 175 -4.80 -8.26 6.68
CA ALA A 175 -5.88 -7.55 7.37
C ALA A 175 -6.14 -6.15 6.78
N ALA A 176 -5.07 -5.38 6.51
CA ALA A 176 -5.16 -4.06 5.89
C ALA A 176 -5.77 -4.13 4.49
N PHE A 177 -5.42 -5.15 3.69
CA PHE A 177 -6.04 -5.38 2.40
C PHE A 177 -7.52 -5.76 2.54
N GLU A 178 -7.86 -6.69 3.45
CA GLU A 178 -9.24 -7.12 3.70
C GLU A 178 -10.15 -5.93 4.07
N GLU A 179 -9.68 -5.04 4.95
CA GLU A 179 -10.42 -3.80 5.30
C GLU A 179 -10.61 -2.89 4.08
N THR A 180 -9.54 -2.67 3.31
CA THR A 180 -9.60 -1.84 2.10
C THR A 180 -10.57 -2.42 1.07
N ALA A 181 -10.56 -3.75 0.90
CA ALA A 181 -11.46 -4.46 0.00
C ALA A 181 -12.91 -4.32 0.43
N GLU A 182 -13.21 -4.52 1.72
CA GLU A 182 -14.56 -4.34 2.27
C GLU A 182 -15.08 -2.92 2.04
N GLN A 183 -14.27 -1.91 2.33
CA GLN A 183 -14.64 -0.51 2.07
C GLN A 183 -14.93 -0.28 0.58
N ALA A 184 -14.10 -0.83 -0.31
CA ALA A 184 -14.27 -0.67 -1.76
C ALA A 184 -15.54 -1.37 -2.30
N GLU A 185 -15.94 -2.49 -1.71
CA GLU A 185 -17.19 -3.18 -2.07
C GLU A 185 -18.43 -2.31 -1.82
N THR A 186 -18.40 -1.45 -0.80
CA THR A 186 -19.54 -0.54 -0.51
C THR A 186 -19.75 0.52 -1.58
N PHE A 187 -18.73 0.85 -2.38
CA PHE A 187 -18.82 1.94 -3.37
C PHE A 187 -19.83 1.65 -4.47
N VAL A 188 -20.04 0.38 -4.83
CA VAL A 188 -21.07 0.02 -5.82
C VAL A 188 -22.46 0.39 -5.28
N ALA A 189 -22.76 0.10 -4.01
CA ALA A 189 -24.03 0.50 -3.41
C ALA A 189 -24.17 2.03 -3.32
N LEU A 190 -23.11 2.73 -2.90
CA LEU A 190 -23.10 4.20 -2.76
C LEU A 190 -23.11 4.97 -4.10
N SER A 191 -22.93 4.26 -5.21
CA SER A 191 -22.85 4.86 -6.54
C SER A 191 -24.20 4.99 -7.26
N GLU A 192 -25.31 4.59 -6.63
CA GLU A 192 -26.65 4.86 -7.16
C GLU A 192 -26.86 6.39 -7.25
N ASP A 193 -27.12 6.88 -8.45
CA ASP A 193 -27.22 8.32 -8.78
C ASP A 193 -26.00 9.16 -8.37
N ALA A 194 -24.82 8.55 -8.36
CA ALA A 194 -23.59 9.29 -8.10
C ALA A 194 -23.21 10.22 -9.25
N SER A 195 -22.72 11.41 -8.91
CA SER A 195 -22.14 12.32 -9.91
C SER A 195 -20.86 11.71 -10.50
N ILE A 196 -20.52 12.12 -11.72
CA ILE A 196 -19.30 11.66 -12.43
C ILE A 196 -18.07 11.79 -11.53
N GLY A 197 -17.87 12.93 -10.88
CA GLY A 197 -16.72 13.13 -9.98
C GLY A 197 -16.73 12.24 -8.73
N ARG A 198 -17.89 11.75 -8.26
CA ARG A 198 -17.95 10.72 -7.20
C ARG A 198 -17.58 9.35 -7.75
N LEU A 199 -18.12 8.99 -8.92
CA LEU A 199 -17.81 7.74 -9.62
C LEU A 199 -16.32 7.62 -9.93
N ASP A 200 -15.68 8.69 -10.41
CA ASP A 200 -14.24 8.75 -10.64
C ASP A 200 -13.44 8.44 -9.36
N ARG A 201 -13.85 9.02 -8.22
CA ARG A 201 -13.18 8.77 -6.93
C ARG A 201 -13.38 7.33 -6.45
N TYR A 202 -14.58 6.79 -6.57
CA TYR A 202 -14.87 5.40 -6.23
C TYR A 202 -14.09 4.42 -7.11
N GLY A 203 -14.05 4.67 -8.43
CA GLY A 203 -13.26 3.91 -9.38
C GLY A 203 -11.77 3.93 -9.03
N ALA A 204 -11.21 5.11 -8.76
CA ALA A 204 -9.80 5.26 -8.38
C ALA A 204 -9.46 4.51 -7.07
N LYS A 205 -10.31 4.59 -6.05
CA LYS A 205 -10.11 3.84 -4.79
C LYS A 205 -10.22 2.33 -4.99
N THR A 206 -11.18 1.87 -5.79
CA THR A 206 -11.34 0.45 -6.13
C THR A 206 -10.13 -0.07 -6.91
N ALA A 207 -9.63 0.71 -7.86
CA ALA A 207 -8.42 0.38 -8.61
C ALA A 207 -7.17 0.29 -7.71
N ALA A 208 -7.04 1.21 -6.73
CA ALA A 208 -5.96 1.14 -5.75
C ALA A 208 -6.05 -0.13 -4.87
N ALA A 209 -7.26 -0.51 -4.45
CA ALA A 209 -7.49 -1.75 -3.70
C ALA A 209 -7.11 -3.00 -4.53
N ILE A 210 -7.51 -3.04 -5.82
CA ILE A 210 -7.12 -4.12 -6.74
C ILE A 210 -5.59 -4.21 -6.88
N ALA A 211 -4.92 -3.08 -7.06
CA ALA A 211 -3.46 -3.03 -7.17
C ALA A 211 -2.78 -3.56 -5.90
N ALA A 212 -3.25 -3.13 -4.72
CA ALA A 212 -2.75 -3.62 -3.44
C ALA A 212 -2.94 -5.14 -3.30
N GLY A 213 -4.10 -5.66 -3.69
CA GLY A 213 -4.38 -7.10 -3.70
C GLY A 213 -3.45 -7.88 -4.62
N HIS A 214 -3.14 -7.36 -5.81
CA HIS A 214 -2.15 -7.99 -6.71
C HIS A 214 -0.73 -7.97 -6.14
N THR A 215 -0.31 -6.87 -5.50
CA THR A 215 0.98 -6.81 -4.81
C THR A 215 1.05 -7.86 -3.70
N LEU A 216 0.01 -7.97 -2.88
CA LEU A 216 -0.06 -8.96 -1.80
C LEU A 216 -0.05 -10.40 -2.35
N LEU A 217 -0.76 -10.67 -3.45
CA LEU A 217 -0.68 -11.97 -4.12
C LEU A 217 0.72 -12.29 -4.64
N GLY A 218 1.49 -11.28 -5.06
CA GLY A 218 2.90 -11.45 -5.43
C GLY A 218 3.75 -11.93 -4.26
N VAL A 219 3.48 -11.42 -3.06
CA VAL A 219 4.14 -11.88 -1.82
C VAL A 219 3.66 -13.29 -1.46
N LEU A 220 2.34 -13.53 -1.40
CA LEU A 220 1.77 -14.80 -0.93
C LEU A 220 1.99 -15.99 -1.87
N ASN A 221 2.21 -15.75 -3.16
CA ASN A 221 2.60 -16.78 -4.14
C ASN A 221 4.12 -16.90 -4.32
N GLY A 222 4.91 -16.26 -3.44
CA GLY A 222 6.35 -16.36 -3.43
C GLY A 222 6.87 -17.75 -3.02
N ASP A 223 8.18 -17.84 -2.89
CA ASP A 223 8.87 -19.03 -2.37
C ASP A 223 8.58 -19.16 -0.86
N ASP A 224 7.81 -20.18 -0.47
CA ASP A 224 7.40 -20.41 0.92
C ASP A 224 8.51 -21.04 1.78
N ASP A 225 9.61 -21.48 1.16
CA ASP A 225 10.84 -21.91 1.84
C ASP A 225 11.75 -20.70 2.20
N ARG A 226 11.31 -19.47 1.93
CA ARG A 226 12.05 -18.24 2.23
C ARG A 226 11.23 -17.25 3.03
N ARG A 227 11.92 -16.39 3.78
CA ARG A 227 11.26 -15.27 4.47
C ARG A 227 10.71 -14.27 3.44
N PRO A 228 9.57 -13.62 3.73
CA PRO A 228 8.83 -13.68 4.99
C PRO A 228 7.89 -14.90 5.15
N LEU A 229 7.71 -15.72 4.12
CA LEU A 229 6.70 -16.79 4.11
C LEU A 229 7.06 -18.01 4.96
N LEU A 230 8.35 -18.25 5.19
CA LEU A 230 8.87 -19.38 5.97
C LEU A 230 8.28 -19.49 7.39
N ALA A 231 7.75 -18.40 7.96
CA ALA A 231 7.12 -18.41 9.27
C ALA A 231 5.71 -19.02 9.31
N TYR A 232 5.10 -19.30 8.15
CA TYR A 232 3.70 -19.71 8.04
C TYR A 232 3.56 -21.09 7.43
N THR A 233 2.51 -21.80 7.83
CA THR A 233 2.20 -23.10 7.22
C THR A 233 1.70 -22.94 5.78
N ALA A 234 2.01 -23.91 4.92
CA ALA A 234 1.49 -23.96 3.54
C ALA A 234 -0.06 -23.88 3.48
N GLY A 235 -0.74 -24.46 4.48
CA GLY A 235 -2.20 -24.39 4.60
C GLY A 235 -2.71 -22.98 4.87
N TYR A 236 -2.07 -22.25 5.78
CA TYR A 236 -2.36 -20.85 6.05
C TYR A 236 -2.18 -19.98 4.80
N LEU A 237 -1.02 -20.09 4.15
CA LEU A 237 -0.68 -19.33 2.94
C LEU A 237 -1.66 -19.62 1.80
N THR A 238 -1.94 -20.90 1.52
CA THR A 238 -2.91 -21.30 0.50
C THR A 238 -4.31 -20.76 0.81
N GLY A 239 -4.71 -20.75 2.08
CA GLY A 239 -5.97 -20.15 2.53
C GLY A 239 -6.04 -18.66 2.20
N LYS A 240 -5.05 -17.89 2.67
CA LYS A 240 -4.98 -16.44 2.47
C LYS A 240 -4.84 -16.05 1.00
N THR A 241 -4.00 -16.74 0.22
CA THR A 241 -3.91 -16.54 -1.23
C THR A 241 -5.28 -16.67 -1.90
N ARG A 242 -6.04 -17.72 -1.56
CA ARG A 242 -7.38 -17.95 -2.11
C ARG A 242 -8.36 -16.84 -1.75
N ASP A 243 -8.33 -16.36 -0.50
CA ASP A 243 -9.20 -15.29 -0.02
C ASP A 243 -8.88 -13.96 -0.70
N VAL A 244 -7.59 -13.60 -0.79
CA VAL A 244 -7.13 -12.39 -1.49
C VAL A 244 -7.49 -12.45 -2.98
N SER A 245 -7.26 -13.59 -3.65
CA SER A 245 -7.64 -13.75 -5.07
C SER A 245 -9.15 -13.54 -5.28
N ARG A 246 -9.99 -14.14 -4.44
CA ARG A 246 -11.45 -13.95 -4.52
C ARG A 246 -11.87 -12.50 -4.27
N ALA A 247 -11.22 -11.80 -3.36
CA ALA A 247 -11.48 -10.37 -3.13
C ALA A 247 -11.10 -9.54 -4.36
N VAL A 248 -9.92 -9.77 -4.95
CA VAL A 248 -9.47 -9.08 -6.17
C VAL A 248 -10.43 -9.30 -7.34
N GLU A 249 -10.93 -10.53 -7.53
CA GLU A 249 -11.93 -10.85 -8.56
C GLU A 249 -13.23 -10.04 -8.36
N ARG A 250 -13.75 -10.01 -7.12
CA ARG A 250 -14.96 -9.22 -6.78
C ARG A 250 -14.74 -7.72 -6.98
N LEU A 251 -13.60 -7.18 -6.54
CA LEU A 251 -13.25 -5.77 -6.75
C LEU A 251 -13.14 -5.42 -8.23
N THR A 252 -12.61 -6.32 -9.04
CA THR A 252 -12.50 -6.14 -10.50
C THR A 252 -13.89 -6.05 -11.15
N ALA A 253 -14.83 -6.91 -10.76
CA ALA A 253 -16.22 -6.82 -11.21
C ALA A 253 -16.91 -5.53 -10.75
N ASN A 254 -16.63 -5.09 -9.51
CA ASN A 254 -17.13 -3.82 -8.99
C ASN A 254 -16.58 -2.61 -9.75
N ALA A 255 -15.29 -2.62 -10.11
CA ALA A 255 -14.67 -1.58 -10.90
C ALA A 255 -15.31 -1.44 -12.27
N GLN A 256 -15.62 -2.56 -12.94
CA GLN A 256 -16.38 -2.56 -14.20
C GLN A 256 -17.77 -1.94 -14.03
N THR A 257 -18.48 -2.32 -12.96
CA THR A 257 -19.81 -1.76 -12.65
C THR A 257 -19.75 -0.25 -12.42
N LEU A 258 -18.73 0.26 -11.72
CA LEU A 258 -18.54 1.68 -11.49
C LEU A 258 -18.24 2.44 -12.80
N GLU A 259 -17.45 1.86 -13.69
CA GLU A 259 -17.17 2.47 -15.00
C GLU A 259 -18.42 2.49 -15.89
N ASP A 260 -19.20 1.41 -15.91
CA ASP A 260 -20.47 1.37 -16.66
C ASP A 260 -21.45 2.46 -16.18
N ARG A 261 -21.55 2.65 -14.86
CA ARG A 261 -22.35 3.73 -14.26
C ARG A 261 -21.82 5.11 -14.63
N ARG A 262 -20.50 5.29 -14.63
CA ARG A 262 -19.84 6.53 -15.04
C ARG A 262 -20.15 6.87 -16.48
N VAL A 263 -20.02 5.91 -17.39
CA VAL A 263 -20.33 6.08 -18.81
C VAL A 263 -21.81 6.41 -19.02
N ALA A 264 -22.72 5.76 -18.29
CA ALA A 264 -24.15 6.05 -18.34
C ALA A 264 -24.47 7.48 -17.86
N GLU A 265 -23.83 7.94 -16.77
CA GLU A 265 -24.04 9.29 -16.25
C GLU A 265 -23.45 10.37 -17.17
N VAL A 266 -22.28 10.14 -17.77
CA VAL A 266 -21.72 11.04 -18.80
C VAL A 266 -22.71 11.19 -19.96
N ARG A 267 -23.23 10.09 -20.48
CA ARG A 267 -24.23 10.11 -21.56
C ARG A 267 -25.48 10.89 -21.16
N ARG A 268 -25.99 10.66 -19.95
CA ARG A 268 -27.16 11.39 -19.42
C ARG A 268 -26.91 12.89 -19.37
N VAL A 269 -25.74 13.32 -18.89
CA VAL A 269 -25.37 14.74 -18.84
C VAL A 269 -25.24 15.34 -20.23
N GLU A 270 -24.60 14.65 -21.16
CA GLU A 270 -24.47 15.10 -22.56
C GLU A 270 -25.84 15.28 -23.23
N GLU A 271 -26.75 14.31 -23.07
CA GLU A 271 -28.13 14.41 -23.59
C GLU A 271 -28.89 15.60 -22.99
N LEU A 272 -28.71 15.88 -21.70
CA LEU A 272 -29.34 17.04 -21.05
C LEU A 272 -28.79 18.36 -21.57
N LEU A 273 -27.47 18.47 -21.76
CA LEU A 273 -26.84 19.66 -22.32
C LEU A 273 -27.29 19.90 -23.76
N GLU A 274 -27.42 18.83 -24.55
CA GLU A 274 -27.92 18.92 -25.92
C GLU A 274 -29.37 19.41 -25.97
N ARG A 275 -30.25 18.84 -25.14
CA ARG A 275 -31.65 19.31 -25.03
C ARG A 275 -31.71 20.78 -24.63
N GLN A 276 -30.90 21.20 -23.66
CA GLN A 276 -30.83 22.60 -23.24
C GLN A 276 -30.33 23.52 -24.36
N ARG A 277 -29.37 23.05 -25.19
CA ARG A 277 -28.88 23.79 -26.35
C ARG A 277 -30.01 23.99 -27.36
N VAL A 278 -30.68 22.92 -27.77
CA VAL A 278 -31.80 22.98 -28.72
C VAL A 278 -32.92 23.88 -28.21
N GLU A 279 -33.31 23.76 -26.94
CA GLU A 279 -34.35 24.62 -26.35
C GLU A 279 -33.97 26.10 -26.35
N ARG A 280 -32.68 26.43 -26.11
CA ARG A 280 -32.19 27.82 -26.17
C ARG A 280 -32.20 28.35 -27.60
N GLU A 281 -31.77 27.55 -28.56
CA GLU A 281 -31.78 27.89 -29.98
C GLU A 281 -33.21 28.11 -30.49
N GLU A 282 -34.15 27.22 -30.14
CA GLU A 282 -35.56 27.38 -30.49
C GLU A 282 -36.17 28.64 -29.87
N ARG A 283 -35.87 28.93 -28.60
CA ARG A 283 -36.33 30.16 -27.93
C ARG A 283 -35.79 31.40 -28.65
N ALA A 284 -34.49 31.43 -28.95
CA ALA A 284 -33.86 32.52 -29.68
C ALA A 284 -34.45 32.69 -31.09
N ALA A 285 -34.71 31.59 -31.81
CA ALA A 285 -35.34 31.63 -33.13
C ALA A 285 -36.78 32.16 -33.08
N ARG A 286 -37.57 31.76 -32.09
CA ARG A 286 -38.93 32.27 -31.86
C ARG A 286 -38.93 33.76 -31.53
N GLU A 287 -38.00 34.22 -30.72
CA GLU A 287 -37.84 35.64 -30.37
C GLU A 287 -37.39 36.45 -31.59
N ALA A 288 -36.41 35.97 -32.36
CA ALA A 288 -35.96 36.61 -33.59
C ALA A 288 -37.09 36.71 -34.63
N ALA A 289 -37.89 35.65 -34.81
CA ALA A 289 -39.05 35.67 -35.70
C ALA A 289 -40.09 36.72 -35.28
N ARG A 290 -40.36 36.86 -33.97
CA ARG A 290 -41.24 37.91 -33.44
C ARG A 290 -40.67 39.30 -33.75
N GLN A 291 -39.38 39.52 -33.54
CA GLN A 291 -38.74 40.82 -33.83
C GLN A 291 -38.78 41.16 -35.32
N VAL A 292 -38.58 40.18 -36.21
CA VAL A 292 -38.69 40.39 -37.66
C VAL A 292 -40.13 40.76 -38.05
N GLU A 293 -41.12 40.07 -37.51
CA GLU A 293 -42.54 40.38 -37.76
C GLU A 293 -42.90 41.78 -37.24
N GLU A 294 -42.50 42.13 -36.02
CA GLU A 294 -42.71 43.47 -35.45
C GLU A 294 -42.01 44.56 -36.28
N ALA A 295 -40.77 44.30 -36.75
CA ALA A 295 -40.05 45.22 -37.62
C ALA A 295 -40.75 45.40 -38.97
N ARG A 296 -41.29 44.32 -39.56
CA ARG A 296 -42.09 44.39 -40.80
C ARG A 296 -43.33 45.25 -40.60
N GLN A 297 -44.08 45.01 -39.52
CA GLN A 297 -45.28 45.79 -39.21
C GLN A 297 -44.98 47.28 -39.01
N ARG A 298 -43.89 47.61 -38.31
CA ARG A 298 -43.43 49.01 -38.16
C ARG A 298 -43.06 49.64 -39.50
N ALA A 299 -42.32 48.93 -40.35
CA ALA A 299 -41.93 49.42 -41.67
C ALA A 299 -43.15 49.65 -42.58
N GLU A 300 -44.14 48.75 -42.55
CA GLU A 300 -45.41 48.91 -43.27
C GLU A 300 -46.21 50.12 -42.76
N GLU A 301 -46.28 50.33 -41.43
CA GLU A 301 -46.95 51.48 -40.85
C GLU A 301 -46.24 52.79 -41.22
N GLU A 302 -44.91 52.84 -41.16
CA GLU A 302 -44.12 53.99 -41.58
C GLU A 302 -44.31 54.30 -43.07
N ALA A 303 -44.29 53.29 -43.94
CA ALA A 303 -44.55 53.44 -45.36
C ALA A 303 -45.95 54.01 -45.62
N ARG A 304 -46.97 53.52 -44.89
CA ARG A 304 -48.34 54.07 -44.98
C ARG A 304 -48.38 55.55 -44.57
N ARG A 305 -47.75 55.91 -43.45
CA ARG A 305 -47.67 57.30 -42.97
C ARG A 305 -46.96 58.21 -43.98
N GLN A 306 -45.87 57.72 -44.59
CA GLN A 306 -45.15 58.46 -45.63
C GLN A 306 -46.01 58.68 -46.88
N ALA A 307 -46.70 57.63 -47.36
CA ALA A 307 -47.61 57.72 -48.50
C ALA A 307 -48.78 58.69 -48.25
N GLU A 308 -49.38 58.66 -47.05
CA GLU A 308 -50.41 59.62 -46.65
C GLU A 308 -49.89 61.06 -46.61
N ALA A 309 -48.70 61.27 -46.04
CA ALA A 309 -48.06 62.59 -45.99
C ALA A 309 -47.71 63.11 -47.40
N GLU A 310 -47.24 62.24 -48.30
CA GLU A 310 -46.97 62.58 -49.69
C GLU A 310 -48.26 62.93 -50.45
N ALA A 311 -49.31 62.12 -50.31
CA ALA A 311 -50.62 62.39 -50.90
C ALA A 311 -51.20 63.72 -50.38
N ALA A 312 -51.03 64.04 -49.10
CA ALA A 312 -51.43 65.32 -48.51
C ALA A 312 -50.63 66.49 -49.09
N ARG A 313 -49.31 66.33 -49.31
CA ARG A 313 -48.47 67.33 -49.99
C ARG A 313 -48.89 67.53 -51.45
N GLN A 314 -49.19 66.47 -52.19
CA GLN A 314 -49.66 66.58 -53.57
C GLN A 314 -51.02 67.31 -53.64
N ARG A 315 -51.93 67.04 -52.69
CA ARG A 315 -53.21 67.76 -52.58
C ARG A 315 -53.05 69.24 -52.23
N SER A 316 -52.07 69.61 -51.39
CA SER A 316 -51.82 71.02 -51.05
C SER A 316 -51.18 71.80 -52.20
N VAL A 317 -50.31 71.17 -53.00
CA VAL A 317 -49.72 71.75 -54.22
C VAL A 317 -50.80 71.97 -55.31
N ALA A 318 -51.76 71.06 -55.46
CA ALA A 318 -52.86 71.20 -56.41
C ALA A 318 -53.88 72.31 -56.04
N ARG A 319 -53.83 72.87 -54.82
CA ARG A 319 -54.78 73.88 -54.31
C ARG A 319 -54.19 75.30 -54.23
N ALA A 320 -52.97 75.53 -54.70
CA ALA A 320 -52.36 76.86 -54.75
C ALA A 320 -52.80 77.64 -56.01
N PRO A 321 -53.31 78.89 -55.91
CA PRO A 321 -53.59 79.71 -57.08
C PRO A 321 -52.30 80.25 -57.71
N SER A 322 -52.29 80.33 -59.03
CA SER A 322 -51.20 80.87 -59.85
C SER A 322 -51.09 82.39 -59.73
N SER A 323 -49.95 82.90 -59.29
CA SER A 323 -49.49 84.26 -59.62
C SER A 323 -48.05 84.20 -60.14
N ALA A 324 -47.86 84.74 -61.34
CA ALA A 324 -46.63 84.72 -62.11
C ALA A 324 -45.70 85.92 -61.84
N SER A 325 -44.39 85.70 -62.08
CA SER A 325 -43.30 86.67 -62.36
C SER A 325 -42.86 87.59 -61.18
N SER A 326 -41.60 87.97 -60.97
CA SER A 326 -40.43 88.15 -61.85
C SER A 326 -39.09 88.21 -61.06
N SER A 327 -38.01 87.76 -61.70
CA SER A 327 -36.58 88.14 -61.62
C SER A 327 -36.04 89.02 -60.49
N GLY A 328 -34.92 88.59 -59.90
CA GLY A 328 -33.97 89.43 -59.16
C GLY A 328 -32.76 88.65 -58.64
N SER A 329 -31.58 88.92 -59.20
CA SER A 329 -30.31 88.24 -58.97
C SER A 329 -29.56 88.74 -57.72
N SER A 330 -28.93 87.85 -56.94
CA SER A 330 -27.70 88.06 -56.12
C SER A 330 -27.45 86.78 -55.30
N SER A 331 -26.48 85.97 -55.68
CA SER A 331 -25.08 85.97 -55.21
C SER A 331 -24.89 85.49 -53.76
N SER A 332 -23.86 84.64 -53.62
CA SER A 332 -23.19 84.16 -52.40
C SER A 332 -23.72 82.89 -51.73
N GLY A 333 -22.80 81.93 -51.51
CA GLY A 333 -22.96 80.90 -50.48
C GLY A 333 -22.92 79.44 -50.94
N ARG A 334 -21.95 79.04 -51.78
CA ARG A 334 -21.53 77.62 -51.80
C ARG A 334 -21.07 77.24 -50.39
N THR A 335 -21.81 76.38 -49.70
CA THR A 335 -21.28 75.62 -48.56
C THR A 335 -21.33 74.15 -48.90
N SER A 336 -20.16 73.62 -49.26
CA SER A 336 -19.89 72.19 -49.33
C SER A 336 -20.03 71.60 -47.94
N THR A 337 -20.97 70.70 -47.72
CA THR A 337 -20.94 69.83 -46.54
C THR A 337 -20.01 68.65 -46.84
N SER A 338 -18.71 68.94 -46.82
CA SER A 338 -17.68 67.92 -46.78
C SER A 338 -17.81 67.16 -45.46
N ALA A 339 -17.70 65.83 -45.51
CA ALA A 339 -17.66 64.98 -44.32
C ALA A 339 -16.55 65.47 -43.34
N PRO A 340 -16.77 65.45 -42.02
CA PRO A 340 -15.80 65.96 -41.06
C PRO A 340 -14.52 65.10 -41.06
N CYS A 341 -13.36 65.76 -40.95
CA CYS A 341 -12.05 65.12 -40.90
C CYS A 341 -11.97 64.13 -39.71
N ARG A 342 -11.33 62.98 -39.96
CA ARG A 342 -11.21 61.85 -39.03
C ARG A 342 -9.74 61.52 -38.79
N ARG A 343 -9.33 61.34 -37.53
CA ARG A 343 -8.03 60.72 -37.19
C ARG A 343 -8.28 59.30 -36.68
N TYR A 344 -7.53 58.34 -37.21
CA TYR A 344 -7.58 56.94 -36.76
C TYR A 344 -6.42 56.66 -35.82
N ALA A 345 -6.66 55.88 -34.76
CA ALA A 345 -5.60 55.32 -33.95
C ALA A 345 -4.87 54.18 -34.71
N PRO A 346 -3.59 53.87 -34.40
CA PRO A 346 -2.87 52.77 -35.05
C PRO A 346 -3.62 51.46 -34.82
N GLY A 347 -4.17 50.85 -35.89
CA GLY A 347 -4.98 49.62 -35.83
C GLY A 347 -6.44 49.76 -36.31
N GLY A 348 -6.94 50.97 -36.56
CA GLY A 348 -8.04 51.23 -37.51
C GLY A 348 -9.50 50.89 -37.12
N LYS A 349 -9.82 50.52 -35.87
CA LYS A 349 -11.22 50.18 -35.49
C LYS A 349 -12.00 51.25 -34.71
N THR A 350 -11.38 52.38 -34.35
CA THR A 350 -12.05 53.51 -33.68
C THR A 350 -11.56 54.87 -34.21
N TRP A 351 -12.44 55.88 -34.19
CA TRP A 351 -12.18 57.25 -34.64
C TRP A 351 -12.86 58.27 -33.71
N THR A 352 -12.26 59.46 -33.58
CA THR A 352 -12.83 60.64 -32.91
C THR A 352 -13.00 61.83 -33.87
N PRO A 353 -14.12 62.57 -33.83
CA PRO A 353 -14.32 63.76 -34.64
C PRO A 353 -13.41 64.90 -34.19
N MET A 354 -12.84 65.65 -35.14
CA MET A 354 -12.03 66.83 -34.89
C MET A 354 -12.44 67.97 -35.85
N PRO A 355 -12.42 69.24 -35.41
CA PRO A 355 -12.71 70.37 -36.27
C PRO A 355 -11.61 70.51 -37.33
N CYS A 356 -12.01 70.76 -38.57
CA CYS A 356 -11.11 70.93 -39.70
C CYS A 356 -10.39 72.27 -39.65
#